data_AF-A0A8A5R7Z1-F1
#
_entry.id   AF-A0A8A5R7Z1-F1
#
_cell.length_a   1.000
_cell.length_b   1.000
_cell.length_c   1.000
_cell.angle_alpha   90.00
_cell.angle_beta   90.00
_cell.angle_gamma   90.00
#
_symmetry.space_group_name_H-M   'P 1'
#
loop_
_entity.id
_entity.type
_entity.pdbx_description
1 polymer ?
#
loop_
_entity_poly.entity_id
_entity_poly.type
_entity_poly.pdbx_seq_one_letter_code
_entity_poly.pdbx_strand_id
1 'polypeptide(L)'
;MKVIANKFSIGLSILIIFLYSNCFEFIFKNVILVPDLIFNMAVPILPKRKRTRGYMPKEEKIRVSNSIPDWFKQVVCGIMLSDGSIRMNGKQALLSIQQTHQELTQEIWKMCFQLNLVLSGIHIINRQNKKIVYSFQTLSLPFFTSLYNDWYKSIDNKNIKVLPLNLDFLFTPLAIAFLIMGDGSWDKSGSRIIIHLNNFTLIEVNRIQSILLSKFDISSYLVKTPHSDKDRGYVLKIPARDVGKVRALVSDHIYPTLKYKIGL
;
A
#
# COMPACT_ATOMS: atom_id res chain seq x y z
N MET A 1 -34.13 39.58 0.00
CA MET A 1 -32.73 39.67 0.47
C MET A 1 -32.14 38.32 0.95
N LYS A 2 -32.56 37.16 0.40
CA LYS A 2 -32.05 35.82 0.79
C LYS A 2 -31.62 34.91 -0.38
N VAL A 3 -31.64 35.41 -1.62
CA VAL A 3 -31.34 34.61 -2.83
C VAL A 3 -29.90 34.82 -3.35
N ILE A 4 -29.19 35.84 -2.87
CA ILE A 4 -27.84 36.19 -3.37
C ILE A 4 -26.72 35.47 -2.58
N ALA A 5 -26.96 35.08 -1.33
CA ALA A 5 -25.96 34.40 -0.50
C ALA A 5 -25.67 32.95 -0.92
N ASN A 6 -26.65 32.25 -1.51
CA ASN A 6 -26.50 30.82 -1.85
C ASN A 6 -25.67 30.59 -3.13
N LYS A 7 -25.63 31.57 -4.06
CA LYS A 7 -24.79 31.48 -5.26
C LYS A 7 -23.31 31.74 -4.97
N PHE A 8 -22.99 32.52 -3.94
CA PHE A 8 -21.60 32.84 -3.56
C PHE A 8 -20.90 31.66 -2.87
N SER A 9 -21.62 30.87 -2.06
CA SER A 9 -21.09 29.68 -1.37
C SER A 9 -20.74 28.53 -2.33
N ILE A 10 -21.58 28.32 -3.36
CA ILE A 10 -21.36 27.30 -4.40
C ILE A 10 -20.18 27.70 -5.31
N GLY A 11 -20.04 28.98 -5.61
CA GLY A 11 -18.89 29.50 -6.38
C GLY A 11 -17.56 29.29 -5.66
N LEU A 12 -17.51 29.51 -4.34
CA LEU A 12 -16.28 29.37 -3.54
C LEU A 12 -15.88 27.89 -3.37
N SER A 13 -16.84 26.99 -3.21
CA SER A 13 -16.58 25.55 -3.09
C SER A 13 -16.14 24.92 -4.41
N ILE A 14 -16.69 25.35 -5.55
CA ILE A 14 -16.20 24.95 -6.89
C ILE A 14 -14.79 25.52 -7.14
N LEU A 15 -14.52 26.78 -6.74
CA LEU A 15 -13.19 27.39 -6.88
C LEU A 15 -12.13 26.64 -6.04
N ILE A 16 -12.48 26.21 -4.82
CA ILE A 16 -11.59 25.42 -3.95
C ILE A 16 -11.33 24.03 -4.56
N ILE A 17 -12.35 23.35 -5.09
CA ILE A 17 -12.18 22.04 -5.76
C ILE A 17 -11.33 22.19 -7.05
N PHE A 18 -11.52 23.27 -7.80
CA PHE A 18 -10.73 23.58 -9.00
C PHE A 18 -9.28 23.94 -8.64
N LEU A 19 -9.06 24.68 -7.55
CA LEU A 19 -7.72 24.98 -7.04
C LEU A 19 -7.03 23.72 -6.50
N TYR A 20 -7.73 22.81 -5.81
CA TYR A 20 -7.17 21.53 -5.36
C TYR A 20 -6.85 20.59 -6.53
N SER A 21 -7.70 20.51 -7.56
CA SER A 21 -7.45 19.68 -8.74
C SER A 21 -6.30 20.22 -9.59
N ASN A 22 -6.19 21.54 -9.75
CA ASN A 22 -5.07 22.16 -10.46
C ASN A 22 -3.77 22.11 -9.65
N CYS A 23 -3.82 22.20 -8.31
CA CYS A 23 -2.63 22.04 -7.48
C CYS A 23 -2.12 20.59 -7.48
N PHE A 24 -3.03 19.60 -7.56
CA PHE A 24 -2.68 18.18 -7.69
C PHE A 24 -2.06 17.87 -9.07
N GLU A 25 -2.62 18.41 -10.16
CA GLU A 25 -2.00 18.32 -11.50
C GLU A 25 -0.66 19.07 -11.57
N PHE A 26 -0.52 20.21 -10.88
CA PHE A 26 0.71 21.01 -10.88
C PHE A 26 1.86 20.31 -10.13
N ILE A 27 1.56 19.60 -9.05
CA ILE A 27 2.56 18.78 -8.33
C ILE A 27 3.01 17.59 -9.21
N PHE A 28 2.11 16.96 -9.96
CA PHE A 28 2.48 15.86 -10.87
C PHE A 28 3.20 16.32 -12.13
N LYS A 29 2.76 17.42 -12.77
CA LYS A 29 3.36 17.93 -14.03
C LYS A 29 4.74 18.56 -13.81
N ASN A 30 4.99 19.24 -12.69
CA ASN A 30 6.29 19.87 -12.43
C ASN A 30 7.36 18.94 -11.83
N VAL A 31 6.98 17.74 -11.37
CA VAL A 31 7.95 16.69 -11.01
C VAL A 31 8.43 15.93 -12.26
N ILE A 32 7.72 16.03 -13.39
CA ILE A 32 8.00 15.29 -14.62
C ILE A 32 8.78 16.11 -15.66
N LEU A 33 9.01 17.42 -15.44
CA LEU A 33 9.80 18.27 -16.34
C LEU A 33 11.24 18.47 -15.86
N VAL A 34 11.97 17.37 -15.65
CA VAL A 34 13.42 17.33 -15.89
C VAL A 34 13.70 16.11 -16.77
N PRO A 35 13.55 16.24 -18.10
CA PRO A 35 13.85 15.15 -19.01
C PRO A 35 15.37 14.94 -19.09
N ASP A 36 15.78 13.67 -18.96
CA ASP A 36 16.96 13.10 -19.63
C ASP A 36 18.39 13.51 -19.22
N LEU A 37 18.65 13.92 -17.97
CA LEU A 37 20.04 14.09 -17.49
C LEU A 37 20.39 13.49 -16.11
N ILE A 38 19.56 12.59 -15.56
CA ILE A 38 19.94 11.80 -14.36
C ILE A 38 19.67 10.30 -14.59
N PHE A 39 19.89 9.83 -15.82
CA PHE A 39 19.96 8.39 -16.11
C PHE A 39 21.39 7.88 -15.83
N ASN A 40 21.86 8.04 -14.58
CA ASN A 40 23.06 7.36 -14.04
C ASN A 40 23.34 7.68 -12.56
N MET A 41 22.32 7.92 -11.73
CA MET A 41 22.54 7.82 -10.28
C MET A 41 22.31 6.38 -9.86
N ALA A 42 23.41 5.63 -9.89
CA ALA A 42 23.62 4.45 -9.08
C ALA A 42 22.89 4.63 -7.75
N VAL A 43 22.07 3.62 -7.37
CA VAL A 43 21.71 3.43 -5.97
C VAL A 43 23.00 3.65 -5.20
N PRO A 44 23.12 4.67 -4.33
CA PRO A 44 24.36 4.85 -3.60
C PRO A 44 24.51 3.57 -2.78
N ILE A 45 25.44 2.71 -3.20
CA ILE A 45 25.98 1.66 -2.36
C ILE A 45 26.76 2.45 -1.34
N LEU A 46 26.04 2.91 -0.31
CA LEU A 46 26.63 3.68 0.77
C LEU A 46 27.78 2.82 1.31
N PRO A 47 29.01 3.37 1.40
CA PRO A 47 30.11 2.64 1.98
C PRO A 47 29.68 2.14 3.36
N LYS A 48 30.15 0.96 3.78
CA LYS A 48 29.89 0.38 5.11
C LYS A 48 30.39 1.35 6.18
N ARG A 49 29.61 2.38 6.51
CA ARG A 49 29.81 3.26 7.66
C ARG A 49 29.81 2.36 8.88
N LYS A 50 30.74 2.62 9.83
CA LYS A 50 30.65 2.07 11.18
C LYS A 50 29.19 2.19 11.63
N ARG A 51 28.58 1.07 12.01
CA ARG A 51 27.17 0.97 12.41
C ARG A 51 26.93 1.77 13.70
N THR A 52 26.94 3.10 13.65
CA THR A 52 26.18 3.87 14.61
C THR A 52 24.73 3.60 14.26
N ARG A 53 24.05 2.79 15.07
CA ARG A 53 22.60 2.64 14.94
C ARG A 53 22.04 4.05 15.03
N GLY A 54 21.55 4.60 13.91
CA GLY A 54 20.87 5.88 13.94
C GLY A 54 19.79 5.80 15.00
N TYR A 55 19.87 6.68 16.00
CA TYR A 55 18.97 6.70 17.13
C TYR A 55 18.03 7.88 16.95
N MET A 56 16.73 7.62 17.00
CA MET A 56 15.70 8.65 17.04
C MET A 56 15.21 8.80 18.49
N PRO A 57 15.34 9.99 19.10
CA PRO A 57 14.82 10.28 20.44
C PRO A 57 13.32 10.02 20.57
N LYS A 58 12.85 9.77 21.80
CA LYS A 58 11.45 9.38 22.07
C LYS A 58 10.46 10.45 21.62
N GLU A 59 10.77 11.71 21.88
CA GLU A 59 9.95 12.89 21.57
C GLU A 59 9.81 13.03 20.04
N GLU A 60 10.90 12.81 19.33
CA GLU A 60 10.90 12.80 17.87
C GLU A 60 10.09 11.64 17.29
N LYS A 61 10.17 10.44 17.87
CA LYS A 61 9.33 9.31 17.45
C LYS A 61 7.84 9.63 17.56
N ILE A 62 7.43 10.32 18.62
CA ILE A 62 6.04 10.75 18.82
C ILE A 62 5.67 11.80 17.77
N ARG A 63 6.52 12.82 17.57
CA ARG A 63 6.30 13.86 16.55
C ARG A 63 6.15 13.27 15.16
N VAL A 64 7.08 12.40 14.73
CA VAL A 64 7.03 11.72 13.43
C VAL A 64 5.79 10.86 13.30
N SER A 65 5.40 10.14 14.37
CA SER A 65 4.18 9.32 14.36
C SER A 65 2.91 10.15 14.16
N ASN A 66 2.86 11.34 14.76
CA ASN A 66 1.71 12.24 14.66
C ASN A 66 1.67 13.01 13.33
N SER A 67 2.79 13.10 12.62
CA SER A 67 2.87 13.78 11.31
C SER A 67 2.60 12.86 10.12
N ILE A 68 2.28 11.57 10.33
CA ILE A 68 2.05 10.63 9.24
C ILE A 68 0.77 10.96 8.49
N PRO A 69 0.83 11.25 7.17
CA PRO A 69 -0.33 11.63 6.40
C PRO A 69 -1.25 10.43 6.12
N ASP A 70 -2.53 10.71 5.89
CA ASP A 70 -3.54 9.67 5.67
C ASP A 70 -3.31 8.84 4.40
N TRP A 71 -2.74 9.44 3.34
CA TRP A 71 -2.40 8.68 2.12
C TRP A 71 -1.40 7.57 2.43
N PHE A 72 -0.46 7.76 3.36
CA PHE A 72 0.50 6.72 3.72
C PHE A 72 -0.18 5.59 4.50
N LYS A 73 -1.21 5.88 5.30
CA LYS A 73 -2.03 4.85 5.95
C LYS A 73 -2.75 3.97 4.91
N GLN A 74 -3.20 4.56 3.79
CA GLN A 74 -3.80 3.82 2.67
C GLN A 74 -2.77 2.93 1.95
N VAL A 75 -1.55 3.44 1.72
CA VAL A 75 -0.43 2.63 1.19
C VAL A 75 -0.13 1.45 2.11
N VAL A 76 0.00 1.69 3.42
CA VAL A 76 0.24 0.63 4.41
C VAL A 76 -0.92 -0.37 4.44
N CYS A 77 -2.17 0.07 4.24
CA CYS A 77 -3.30 -0.85 4.10
C CYS A 77 -3.11 -1.83 2.92
N GLY A 78 -2.76 -1.34 1.73
CA GLY A 78 -2.50 -2.21 0.57
C GLY A 78 -1.30 -3.15 0.78
N ILE A 79 -0.25 -2.66 1.45
CA ILE A 79 0.91 -3.47 1.86
C ILE A 79 0.50 -4.56 2.86
N MET A 80 -0.32 -4.24 3.87
CA MET A 80 -0.75 -5.19 4.90
C MET A 80 -1.71 -6.25 4.37
N LEU A 81 -2.49 -5.92 3.33
CA LEU A 81 -3.30 -6.88 2.59
C LEU A 81 -2.48 -7.79 1.66
N SER A 82 -1.19 -7.47 1.45
CA SER A 82 -0.27 -8.26 0.65
C SER A 82 0.94 -8.75 1.47
N ASP A 83 2.16 -8.61 0.93
CA ASP A 83 3.44 -9.12 1.46
C ASP A 83 4.01 -8.31 2.66
N GLY A 84 3.24 -7.37 3.22
CA GLY A 84 3.64 -6.57 4.37
C GLY A 84 3.45 -7.27 5.71
N SER A 85 4.33 -6.97 6.66
CA SER A 85 4.15 -7.37 8.07
C SER A 85 4.50 -6.25 9.02
N ILE A 86 3.71 -6.11 10.10
CA ILE A 86 4.06 -5.25 11.22
C ILE A 86 4.39 -6.16 12.39
N ARG A 87 5.47 -5.87 13.11
CA ARG A 87 5.91 -6.68 14.26
C ARG A 87 6.37 -5.82 15.41
N MET A 88 6.09 -6.28 16.63
CA MET A 88 6.64 -5.70 17.84
C MET A 88 8.17 -5.86 17.88
N ASN A 89 8.87 -4.79 18.26
CA ASN A 89 10.31 -4.77 18.47
C ASN A 89 10.61 -3.95 19.72
N GLY A 90 10.66 -4.63 20.86
CA GLY A 90 10.64 -4.00 22.18
C GLY A 90 9.26 -3.42 22.49
N LYS A 91 9.20 -2.15 22.92
CA LYS A 91 7.95 -1.48 23.32
C LYS A 91 7.13 -0.90 22.15
N GLN A 92 7.66 -0.95 20.93
CA GLN A 92 7.06 -0.32 19.76
C GLN A 92 7.11 -1.28 18.57
N ALA A 93 6.17 -1.17 17.65
CA ALA A 93 6.18 -1.96 16.43
C ALA A 93 6.90 -1.25 15.28
N LEU A 94 7.27 -2.02 14.27
CA LEU A 94 7.82 -1.55 12.99
C LEU A 94 7.14 -2.24 11.83
N LEU A 95 7.14 -1.60 10.66
CA LEU A 95 6.78 -2.20 9.38
C LEU A 95 8.02 -2.90 8.79
N SER A 96 7.82 -4.12 8.32
CA SER A 96 8.84 -4.94 7.66
C SER A 96 8.36 -5.29 6.26
N ILE A 97 9.17 -4.93 5.27
CA ILE A 97 8.93 -5.21 3.85
C ILE A 97 9.93 -6.26 3.39
N GLN A 98 9.44 -7.29 2.71
CA GLN A 98 10.25 -8.28 2.00
C GLN A 98 9.55 -8.63 0.70
N GLN A 99 10.12 -8.22 -0.43
CA GLN A 99 9.50 -8.43 -1.74
C GLN A 99 10.53 -8.86 -2.77
N THR A 100 10.04 -9.52 -3.83
CA THR A 100 10.89 -9.90 -4.97
C THR A 100 10.92 -8.81 -6.07
N HIS A 101 10.00 -7.85 -6.02
CA HIS A 101 9.94 -6.73 -6.95
C HIS A 101 10.76 -5.54 -6.43
N GLN A 102 11.86 -5.25 -7.13
CA GLN A 102 12.79 -4.18 -6.75
C GLN A 102 12.15 -2.79 -6.78
N GLU A 103 11.47 -2.44 -7.88
CA GLU A 103 10.85 -1.11 -8.07
C GLU A 103 9.85 -0.82 -6.94
N LEU A 104 8.91 -1.74 -6.68
CA LEU A 104 7.94 -1.60 -5.59
C LEU A 104 8.62 -1.39 -4.24
N THR A 105 9.66 -2.16 -3.94
CA THR A 105 10.40 -2.03 -2.67
C THR A 105 11.10 -0.68 -2.57
N GLN A 106 11.69 -0.21 -3.67
CA GLN A 106 12.37 1.08 -3.75
C GLN A 106 11.40 2.23 -3.53
N GLU A 107 10.22 2.19 -4.14
CA GLU A 107 9.22 3.24 -3.98
C GLU A 107 8.64 3.28 -2.56
N ILE A 108 8.31 2.12 -1.98
CA ILE A 108 7.87 2.06 -0.57
C ILE A 108 8.98 2.59 0.36
N TRP A 109 10.24 2.26 0.09
CA TRP A 109 11.37 2.79 0.85
C TRP A 109 11.51 4.31 0.70
N LYS A 110 11.36 4.87 -0.51
CA LYS A 110 11.39 6.33 -0.75
C LYS A 110 10.30 7.05 0.03
N MET A 111 9.07 6.54 0.02
CA MET A 111 7.98 7.08 0.84
C MET A 111 8.33 7.05 2.33
N CYS A 112 8.86 5.92 2.82
CA CYS A 112 9.29 5.80 4.21
C CYS A 112 10.44 6.75 4.55
N PHE A 113 11.38 6.97 3.63
CA PHE A 113 12.53 7.84 3.80
C PHE A 113 12.09 9.31 3.88
N GLN A 114 11.23 9.75 2.98
CA GLN A 114 10.64 11.11 2.99
C GLN A 114 9.87 11.40 4.28
N LEU A 115 9.23 10.38 4.86
CA LEU A 115 8.50 10.47 6.12
C LEU A 115 9.38 10.25 7.37
N ASN A 116 10.70 10.16 7.22
CA ASN A 116 11.65 9.89 8.31
C ASN A 116 11.38 8.59 9.09
N LEU A 117 10.87 7.56 8.40
CA LEU A 117 10.50 6.26 8.99
C LEU A 117 11.59 5.22 8.88
N VAL A 118 12.64 5.46 8.08
CA VAL A 118 13.77 4.54 7.87
C VAL A 118 15.08 5.30 8.04
N LEU A 119 16.09 4.62 8.59
CA LEU A 119 17.47 5.12 8.65
C LEU A 119 18.44 4.26 7.84
N SER A 120 18.06 3.01 7.55
CA SER A 120 18.83 2.08 6.75
C SER A 120 18.30 2.04 5.32
N GLY A 121 19.21 1.80 4.38
CA GLY A 121 18.85 1.47 3.00
C GLY A 121 18.23 0.08 2.87
N ILE A 122 17.87 -0.26 1.64
CA ILE A 122 17.35 -1.59 1.28
C ILE A 122 18.47 -2.63 1.37
N HIS A 123 18.17 -3.74 2.03
CA HIS A 123 19.00 -4.92 2.10
C HIS A 123 18.63 -5.90 0.99
N ILE A 124 19.63 -6.36 0.25
CA ILE A 124 19.48 -7.40 -0.78
C ILE A 124 19.80 -8.75 -0.14
N ILE A 125 18.82 -9.64 -0.14
CA ILE A 125 18.94 -11.01 0.37
C ILE A 125 19.03 -11.93 -0.84
N ASN A 126 20.22 -12.50 -1.05
CA ASN A 126 20.46 -13.53 -2.06
C ASN A 126 20.63 -14.87 -1.34
N ARG A 127 19.73 -15.82 -1.62
CA ARG A 127 19.80 -17.20 -1.12
C ARG A 127 19.96 -18.11 -2.33
N GLN A 128 20.90 -19.05 -2.29
CA GLN A 128 21.12 -20.01 -3.38
C GLN A 128 19.80 -20.66 -3.81
N ASN A 129 19.59 -20.75 -5.12
CA ASN A 129 18.39 -21.32 -5.76
C ASN A 129 17.06 -20.65 -5.36
N LYS A 130 17.08 -19.41 -4.86
CA LYS A 130 15.87 -18.62 -4.58
C LYS A 130 15.93 -17.28 -5.29
N LYS A 131 14.75 -16.71 -5.55
CA LYS A 131 14.64 -15.34 -6.07
C LYS A 131 15.33 -14.36 -5.12
N ILE A 132 15.95 -13.32 -5.69
CA ILE A 132 16.48 -12.19 -4.94
C ILE A 132 15.32 -11.53 -4.19
N VAL A 133 15.54 -11.22 -2.92
CA VAL A 133 14.56 -10.52 -2.07
C VAL A 133 15.15 -9.18 -1.65
N TYR A 134 14.37 -8.12 -1.83
CA TYR A 134 14.65 -6.77 -1.39
C TYR A 134 13.90 -6.53 -0.08
N SER A 135 14.61 -6.08 0.95
CA SER A 135 14.09 -6.04 2.32
C SER A 135 14.52 -4.77 3.03
N PHE A 136 13.60 -4.15 3.76
CA PHE A 136 13.94 -3.11 4.72
C PHE A 136 12.94 -3.09 5.87
N GLN A 137 13.31 -2.40 6.94
CA GLN A 137 12.47 -2.23 8.11
C GLN A 137 12.43 -0.76 8.50
N THR A 138 11.26 -0.30 8.92
CA THR A 138 11.12 1.03 9.50
C THR A 138 11.70 1.05 10.90
N LEU A 139 11.87 2.26 11.44
CA LEU A 139 12.03 2.48 12.85
C LEU A 139 10.84 1.92 13.63
N SER A 140 11.09 1.48 14.86
CA SER A 140 10.02 1.15 15.78
C SER A 140 9.37 2.44 16.31
N LEU A 141 8.11 2.69 15.96
CA LEU A 141 7.39 3.94 16.20
C LEU A 141 5.96 3.71 16.77
N PRO A 142 5.44 4.63 17.60
CA PRO A 142 4.04 4.63 18.06
C PRO A 142 3.01 4.46 16.94
N PHE A 143 3.23 5.09 15.79
CA PHE A 143 2.37 4.93 14.61
C PHE A 143 2.19 3.46 14.20
N PHE A 144 3.29 2.72 14.05
CA PHE A 144 3.24 1.31 13.69
C PHE A 144 2.68 0.44 14.81
N THR A 145 2.83 0.85 16.08
CA THR A 145 2.20 0.15 17.22
C THR A 145 0.68 0.27 17.16
N SER A 146 0.15 1.44 16.82
CA SER A 146 -1.30 1.59 16.58
C SER A 146 -1.77 0.65 15.47
N LEU A 147 -1.08 0.67 14.33
CA LEU A 147 -1.41 -0.23 13.21
C LEU A 147 -1.27 -1.71 13.59
N TYR A 148 -0.28 -2.08 14.39
CA TYR A 148 -0.12 -3.45 14.88
C TYR A 148 -1.37 -3.89 15.65
N ASN A 149 -1.88 -3.04 16.55
CA ASN A 149 -3.07 -3.34 17.34
C ASN A 149 -4.34 -3.42 16.47
N ASP A 150 -4.40 -2.66 15.38
CA ASP A 150 -5.52 -2.71 14.43
C ASP A 150 -5.50 -3.97 13.55
N TRP A 151 -4.30 -4.42 13.17
CA TRP A 151 -4.09 -5.49 12.19
C TRP A 151 -3.76 -6.86 12.79
N TYR A 152 -3.48 -6.97 14.09
CA TYR A 152 -3.13 -8.24 14.72
C TYR A 152 -3.91 -8.47 16.01
N LYS A 153 -4.41 -9.70 16.19
CA LYS A 153 -5.01 -10.17 17.43
C LYS A 153 -4.22 -11.33 18.00
N SER A 154 -4.04 -11.35 19.32
CA SER A 154 -3.46 -12.48 20.03
C SER A 154 -4.53 -13.56 20.22
N ILE A 155 -4.33 -14.72 19.60
CA ILE A 155 -5.20 -15.90 19.68
C ILE A 155 -4.27 -17.08 19.97
N ASP A 156 -4.51 -17.80 21.07
CA ASP A 156 -3.69 -18.94 21.51
C ASP A 156 -2.18 -18.65 21.54
N ASN A 157 -1.81 -17.50 22.12
CA ASN A 157 -0.43 -17.00 22.19
C ASN A 157 0.24 -16.76 20.82
N LYS A 158 -0.53 -16.65 19.74
CA LYS A 158 -0.06 -16.31 18.40
C LYS A 158 -0.71 -15.02 17.94
N ASN A 159 0.09 -14.15 17.32
CA ASN A 159 -0.41 -12.94 16.69
C ASN A 159 -0.91 -13.27 15.28
N ILE A 160 -2.22 -13.24 15.11
CA ILE A 160 -2.89 -13.55 13.85
C ILE A 160 -3.25 -12.24 13.17
N LYS A 161 -2.86 -12.09 11.90
CA LYS A 161 -3.25 -10.95 11.07
C LYS A 161 -4.77 -10.97 10.85
N VAL A 162 -5.42 -9.84 11.07
CA VAL A 162 -6.85 -9.61 10.89
C VAL A 162 -7.11 -8.32 10.11
N LEU A 163 -8.27 -8.19 9.49
CA LEU A 163 -8.71 -6.93 8.88
C LEU A 163 -9.11 -5.89 9.95
N PRO A 164 -8.63 -4.64 9.87
CA PRO A 164 -8.92 -3.61 10.84
C PRO A 164 -10.37 -3.13 10.73
N LEU A 165 -10.95 -2.61 11.81
CA LEU A 165 -12.35 -2.17 11.83
C LEU A 165 -12.62 -1.00 10.88
N ASN A 166 -11.65 -0.12 10.66
CA ASN A 166 -11.75 1.04 9.76
C ASN A 166 -11.34 0.74 8.30
N LEU A 167 -11.31 -0.54 7.88
CA LEU A 167 -10.88 -0.93 6.54
C LEU A 167 -11.62 -0.18 5.42
N ASP A 168 -12.92 0.06 5.55
CA ASP A 168 -13.75 0.75 4.55
C ASP A 168 -13.21 2.16 4.19
N PHE A 169 -12.60 2.84 5.16
CA PHE A 169 -11.96 4.14 4.98
C PHE A 169 -10.57 4.02 4.36
N LEU A 170 -9.79 3.01 4.78
CA LEU A 170 -8.42 2.79 4.31
C LEU A 170 -8.35 2.15 2.92
N PHE A 171 -9.38 1.40 2.52
CA PHE A 171 -9.45 0.69 1.25
C PHE A 171 -9.87 1.67 0.12
N THR A 172 -8.89 2.45 -0.33
CA THR A 172 -9.00 3.46 -1.40
C THR A 172 -8.38 2.94 -2.71
N PRO A 173 -8.49 3.68 -3.85
CA PRO A 173 -7.80 3.31 -5.08
C PRO A 173 -6.29 3.06 -4.89
N LEU A 174 -5.66 3.87 -4.05
CA LEU A 174 -4.25 3.72 -3.69
C LEU A 174 -3.98 2.41 -2.93
N ALA A 175 -4.80 2.07 -1.94
CA ALA A 175 -4.67 0.80 -1.22
C ALA A 175 -4.89 -0.42 -2.15
N ILE A 176 -5.87 -0.34 -3.06
CA ILE A 176 -6.14 -1.39 -4.05
C ILE A 176 -4.95 -1.55 -5.01
N ALA A 177 -4.34 -0.45 -5.46
CA ALA A 177 -3.15 -0.49 -6.31
C ALA A 177 -1.99 -1.21 -5.62
N PHE A 178 -1.67 -0.87 -4.36
CA PHE A 178 -0.61 -1.54 -3.61
C PHE A 178 -0.92 -3.02 -3.32
N LEU A 179 -2.19 -3.35 -3.05
CA LEU A 179 -2.62 -4.75 -2.93
C LEU A 179 -2.39 -5.52 -4.24
N ILE A 180 -2.82 -4.98 -5.38
CA ILE A 180 -2.62 -5.62 -6.69
C ILE A 180 -1.12 -5.72 -7.01
N MET A 181 -0.32 -4.70 -6.73
CA MET A 181 1.12 -4.74 -6.99
C MET A 181 1.82 -5.84 -6.18
N GLY A 182 1.44 -6.03 -4.91
CA GLY A 182 1.91 -7.14 -4.08
C GLY A 182 1.36 -8.49 -4.54
N ASP A 183 0.06 -8.70 -4.31
CA ASP A 183 -0.61 -10.00 -4.40
C ASP A 183 -1.65 -10.11 -5.53
N GLY A 184 -1.57 -9.24 -6.53
CA GLY A 184 -2.33 -9.35 -7.77
C GLY A 184 -1.63 -10.18 -8.85
N SER A 185 -2.41 -10.76 -9.74
CA SER A 185 -1.95 -11.45 -10.94
C SER A 185 -2.99 -11.39 -12.07
N TRP A 186 -2.52 -11.53 -13.31
CA TRP A 186 -3.36 -11.52 -14.49
C TRP A 186 -3.58 -12.94 -15.02
N ASP A 187 -4.85 -13.35 -15.13
CA ASP A 187 -5.27 -14.57 -15.82
C ASP A 187 -5.54 -14.24 -17.29
N LYS A 188 -4.59 -14.59 -18.15
CA LYS A 188 -4.68 -14.37 -19.61
C LYS A 188 -5.85 -15.12 -20.25
N SER A 189 -6.12 -16.35 -19.81
CA SER A 189 -7.16 -17.19 -20.42
C SER A 189 -8.56 -16.61 -20.14
N GLY A 190 -8.76 -16.15 -18.91
CA GLY A 190 -10.01 -15.52 -18.50
C GLY A 190 -10.15 -14.03 -18.83
N SER A 191 -9.03 -13.37 -19.16
CA SER A 191 -8.90 -11.91 -19.08
C SER A 191 -9.36 -11.35 -17.73
N ARG A 192 -8.84 -11.91 -16.63
CA ARG A 192 -9.30 -11.61 -15.25
C ARG A 192 -8.14 -11.13 -14.39
N ILE A 193 -8.46 -10.26 -13.43
CA ILE A 193 -7.53 -9.94 -12.34
C ILE A 193 -7.81 -10.92 -11.19
N ILE A 194 -6.76 -11.55 -10.67
CA ILE A 194 -6.81 -12.42 -9.50
C ILE A 194 -6.05 -11.73 -8.37
N ILE A 195 -6.71 -11.55 -7.23
CA ILE A 195 -6.10 -11.07 -6.00
C ILE A 195 -5.98 -12.25 -5.03
N HIS A 196 -4.74 -12.55 -4.61
CA HIS A 196 -4.42 -13.66 -3.73
C HIS A 196 -4.63 -13.25 -2.26
N LEU A 197 -5.81 -13.55 -1.72
CA LEU A 197 -6.18 -13.26 -0.33
C LEU A 197 -6.19 -14.53 0.54
N ASN A 198 -5.40 -15.53 0.15
CA ASN A 198 -5.41 -16.88 0.74
C ASN A 198 -5.09 -16.87 2.23
N ASN A 199 -4.38 -15.84 2.69
CA ASN A 199 -4.00 -15.63 4.07
C ASN A 199 -5.12 -15.03 4.93
N PHE A 200 -6.28 -14.69 4.38
CA PHE A 200 -7.43 -14.15 5.13
C PHE A 200 -8.55 -15.18 5.22
N THR A 201 -9.39 -15.04 6.24
CA THR A 201 -10.58 -15.90 6.41
C THR A 201 -11.66 -15.56 5.38
N LEU A 202 -12.60 -16.49 5.13
CA LEU A 202 -13.72 -16.24 4.23
C LEU A 202 -14.51 -14.98 4.59
N ILE A 203 -14.75 -14.73 5.89
CA ILE A 203 -15.46 -13.54 6.38
C ILE A 203 -14.71 -12.27 5.99
N GLU A 204 -13.39 -12.27 6.16
CA GLU A 204 -12.53 -11.15 5.80
C GLU A 204 -12.48 -10.90 4.29
N VAL A 205 -12.36 -11.96 3.50
CA VAL A 205 -12.36 -11.85 2.03
C VAL A 205 -13.72 -11.36 1.51
N ASN A 206 -14.83 -11.84 2.10
CA ASN A 206 -16.17 -11.32 1.79
C ASN A 206 -16.30 -9.84 2.14
N ARG A 207 -15.70 -9.37 3.24
CA ARG A 207 -15.69 -7.93 3.57
C ARG A 207 -14.99 -7.11 2.48
N ILE A 208 -13.82 -7.56 2.01
CA ILE A 208 -13.11 -6.89 0.90
C ILE A 208 -13.96 -6.89 -0.37
N GLN A 209 -14.59 -8.02 -0.70
CA GLN A 209 -15.51 -8.12 -1.83
C GLN A 209 -16.70 -7.15 -1.71
N SER A 210 -17.32 -7.02 -0.53
CA SER A 210 -18.41 -6.09 -0.29
C SER A 210 -17.98 -4.63 -0.44
N ILE A 211 -16.75 -4.27 -0.06
CA ILE A 211 -16.21 -2.92 -0.29
C ILE A 211 -16.00 -2.67 -1.78
N LEU A 212 -15.42 -3.63 -2.51
CA LEU A 212 -15.22 -3.51 -3.97
C LEU A 212 -16.55 -3.24 -4.70
N LEU A 213 -17.59 -3.98 -4.33
CA LEU A 213 -18.91 -3.80 -4.93
C LEU A 213 -19.56 -2.48 -4.52
N SER A 214 -19.67 -2.21 -3.22
CA SER A 214 -20.47 -1.07 -2.73
C SER A 214 -19.81 0.29 -2.96
N LYS A 215 -18.47 0.38 -2.90
CA LYS A 215 -17.73 1.64 -3.00
C LYS A 215 -17.22 1.94 -4.41
N PHE A 216 -16.95 0.90 -5.21
CA PHE A 216 -16.30 1.05 -6.52
C PHE A 216 -17.10 0.42 -7.66
N ASP A 217 -18.25 -0.18 -7.39
CA ASP A 217 -19.07 -0.89 -8.38
C ASP A 217 -18.27 -1.98 -9.13
N ILE A 218 -17.34 -2.65 -8.42
CA ILE A 218 -16.52 -3.74 -8.96
C ILE A 218 -17.05 -5.06 -8.45
N SER A 219 -17.68 -5.82 -9.35
CA SER A 219 -18.09 -7.20 -9.13
C SER A 219 -16.87 -8.12 -9.02
N SER A 220 -16.97 -9.13 -8.17
CA SER A 220 -15.96 -10.19 -8.06
C SER A 220 -16.59 -11.49 -7.61
N TYR A 221 -15.84 -12.59 -7.68
CA TYR A 221 -16.24 -13.89 -7.14
C TYR A 221 -15.06 -14.57 -6.47
N LEU A 222 -15.33 -15.42 -5.48
CA LEU A 222 -14.30 -16.12 -4.73
C LEU A 222 -14.09 -17.52 -5.27
N VAL A 223 -12.83 -17.96 -5.29
CA VAL A 223 -12.46 -19.34 -5.61
C VAL A 223 -11.60 -19.88 -4.49
N LYS A 224 -11.92 -21.07 -3.99
CA LYS A 224 -11.11 -21.75 -2.98
C LYS A 224 -9.97 -22.51 -3.65
N THR A 225 -8.75 -22.33 -3.15
CA THR A 225 -7.59 -23.07 -3.66
C THR A 225 -7.60 -24.52 -3.16
N PRO A 226 -7.18 -25.50 -3.96
CA PRO A 226 -7.02 -26.88 -3.51
C PRO A 226 -6.07 -26.98 -2.31
N HIS A 227 -6.27 -28.00 -1.47
CA HIS A 227 -5.42 -28.29 -0.30
C HIS A 227 -5.27 -27.12 0.70
N SER A 228 -6.26 -26.24 0.78
CA SER A 228 -6.26 -25.14 1.74
C SER A 228 -6.99 -25.49 3.03
N ASP A 229 -6.76 -24.66 4.04
CA ASP A 229 -7.50 -24.66 5.29
C ASP A 229 -9.03 -24.52 5.09
N LYS A 230 -9.81 -24.92 6.10
CA LYS A 230 -11.27 -24.84 6.08
C LYS A 230 -11.76 -23.40 5.94
N ASP A 231 -11.15 -22.46 6.64
CA ASP A 231 -11.63 -21.09 6.75
C ASP A 231 -10.82 -20.10 5.90
N ARG A 232 -9.67 -20.52 5.37
CA ARG A 232 -8.76 -19.72 4.51
C ARG A 232 -8.56 -20.34 3.12
N GLY A 233 -7.67 -19.73 2.32
CA GLY A 233 -7.32 -20.22 0.98
C GLY A 233 -8.22 -19.70 -0.14
N TYR A 234 -8.83 -18.54 0.04
CA TYR A 234 -9.68 -17.93 -0.99
C TYR A 234 -8.88 -16.94 -1.84
N VAL A 235 -9.06 -17.02 -3.16
CA VAL A 235 -8.64 -15.97 -4.10
C VAL A 235 -9.87 -15.21 -4.56
N LEU A 236 -9.73 -13.89 -4.73
CA LEU A 236 -10.78 -13.03 -5.26
C LEU A 236 -10.49 -12.79 -6.74
N LYS A 237 -11.48 -13.11 -7.60
CA LYS A 237 -11.37 -12.95 -9.05
C LYS A 237 -12.30 -11.84 -9.53
N ILE A 238 -11.73 -10.89 -10.27
CA ILE A 238 -12.47 -9.82 -10.94
C ILE A 238 -12.69 -10.26 -12.39
N PRO A 239 -13.96 -10.43 -12.83
CA PRO A 239 -14.25 -10.92 -14.18
C PRO A 239 -13.88 -9.89 -15.24
N ALA A 240 -13.65 -10.34 -16.47
CA ALA A 240 -13.24 -9.50 -17.60
C ALA A 240 -14.09 -8.24 -17.78
N ARG A 241 -15.42 -8.36 -17.61
CA ARG A 241 -16.36 -7.24 -17.71
C ARG A 241 -16.08 -6.07 -16.76
N ASP A 242 -15.42 -6.32 -15.62
CA ASP A 242 -15.14 -5.31 -14.60
C ASP A 242 -13.65 -4.93 -14.54
N VAL A 243 -12.79 -5.58 -15.33
CA VAL A 243 -11.36 -5.24 -15.43
C VAL A 243 -11.17 -3.79 -15.88
N GLY A 244 -12.01 -3.28 -16.78
CA GLY A 244 -11.98 -1.88 -17.20
C GLY A 244 -12.18 -0.90 -16.03
N LYS A 245 -13.10 -1.23 -15.11
CA LYS A 245 -13.35 -0.43 -13.89
C LYS A 245 -12.12 -0.42 -12.99
N VAL A 246 -11.50 -1.57 -12.76
CA VAL A 246 -10.26 -1.67 -11.98
C VAL A 246 -9.15 -0.84 -12.62
N ARG A 247 -8.93 -0.98 -13.93
CA ARG A 247 -7.89 -0.23 -14.65
C ARG A 247 -8.11 1.28 -14.52
N ALA A 248 -9.33 1.76 -14.73
CA ALA A 248 -9.66 3.17 -14.54
C ALA A 248 -9.40 3.64 -13.11
N LEU A 249 -9.64 2.77 -12.12
CA LEU A 249 -9.46 3.08 -10.71
C LEU A 249 -7.98 3.16 -10.28
N VAL A 250 -7.12 2.26 -10.76
CA VAL A 250 -5.78 2.07 -10.17
C VAL A 250 -4.59 2.34 -11.09
N SER A 251 -4.79 2.55 -12.41
CA SER A 251 -3.68 2.58 -13.37
C SER A 251 -2.65 3.70 -13.08
N ASP A 252 -3.09 4.82 -12.53
CA ASP A 252 -2.23 5.96 -12.18
C ASP A 252 -1.44 5.72 -10.87
N HIS A 253 -1.80 4.68 -10.13
CA HIS A 253 -1.16 4.29 -8.88
C HIS A 253 -0.32 3.01 -9.01
N ILE A 254 -0.34 2.34 -10.17
CA ILE A 254 0.46 1.15 -10.44
C ILE A 254 1.71 1.52 -11.25
N TYR A 255 2.87 1.09 -10.75
CA TYR A 255 4.14 1.32 -11.43
C TYR A 255 4.17 0.63 -12.81
N PRO A 256 4.81 1.26 -13.83
CA PRO A 256 4.83 0.72 -15.18
C PRO A 256 5.26 -0.75 -15.26
N THR A 257 6.28 -1.17 -14.49
CA THR A 257 6.77 -2.56 -14.54
C THR A 257 5.83 -3.59 -13.90
N LEU A 258 4.77 -3.13 -13.22
CA LEU A 258 3.76 -3.96 -12.55
C LEU A 258 2.39 -3.89 -13.21
N LYS A 259 2.21 -3.09 -14.26
CA LYS A 259 0.96 -3.00 -15.03
C LYS A 259 0.54 -4.34 -15.66
N TYR A 260 1.49 -5.25 -15.88
CA TYR A 260 1.17 -6.61 -16.34
C TYR A 260 0.24 -7.37 -15.38
N LYS A 261 0.21 -7.01 -14.09
CA LYS A 261 -0.69 -7.60 -13.09
C LYS A 261 -2.16 -7.24 -13.30
N ILE A 262 -2.43 -6.19 -14.07
CA ILE A 262 -3.77 -5.79 -14.54
C ILE A 262 -3.96 -6.02 -16.05
N GLY A 263 -3.06 -6.78 -16.68
CA GLY A 263 -3.12 -7.12 -18.10
C GLY A 263 -2.84 -5.96 -19.04
N LEU A 264 -1.97 -5.02 -18.63
CA LEU A 264 -1.47 -3.89 -19.42
C LEU A 264 0.05 -3.97 -19.59
#